data_AF-F2V0U8-F1
#
_entry.id   AF-F2V0U8-F1
#
_cell.length_a   1.000
_cell.length_b   1.000
_cell.length_c   1.000
_cell.angle_alpha   90.00
_cell.angle_beta   90.00
_cell.angle_gamma   90.00
#
_symmetry.space_group_name_H-M   'P 1'
#
loop_
_entity.id
_entity.type
_entity.pdbx_description
1 polymer ?
#
loop_
_entity_poly.entity_id
_entity_poly.type
_entity_poly.pdbx_seq_one_letter_code
_entity_poly.pdbx_strand_id
1 'polypeptide(L)'
;MTQVFLGMPHTGGWRTEVEQPEDTLRWGPTFPEGAHKTLANTQMRRNLGHATRTIRSKRADRVAEMPDWEDLRNAAEAVKFEVASRLPELLEQFEANVTARGGIVHWARDAAEANRIITDIIASKGVDDIVKVKSMATQETNLNEYLADRGITAHETDLAEMIVQLADDMPSHIVVPAIHRNRSEVRGIFLDRMEDAPADLSDDPKELTAAARSHLRNKFLHASVAVSGTNMGVAETGTVSIFESEGNGRMCLTLPDTLITLMGIEKLVPRFQDVEIFSQLLPRSATGERMNPYTSMWTGVTEGDGPKEFHLVLMDNGRTKTLADPVGRQALACIRCGSCMNICPVYQHTGGHAYGSVYPGPIGSIITPQLTQGLADDDPVHTLPFASSLCGACGEVCPVKIDIPTILIHLRARSVDVKRRAVPDVWDVAMNVSAPVMSKSSLWAAASQTVKASALLGGKEGKIGALPFPASLWTGARDLPVAPSETFRQWWKRTHPEGETPLSQVAGAQSGRGHADGFPADPPPPSGKPVSGSASADGEPTPAALDARSAINNPEPIAPEASATQAPAGSTSEEEL
;
A
#
# COMPACT_ATOMS: atom_id res chain seq x y z
N MET A 1 -26.18 23.85 48.17
CA MET A 1 -26.32 23.16 46.87
C MET A 1 -24.94 23.10 46.25
N THR A 2 -24.28 21.96 46.38
CA THR A 2 -22.98 21.69 45.79
C THR A 2 -23.20 21.53 44.29
N GLN A 3 -22.63 22.44 43.49
CA GLN A 3 -22.56 22.26 42.04
C GLN A 3 -21.63 21.08 41.77
N VAL A 4 -22.21 19.97 41.33
CA VAL A 4 -21.46 18.85 40.76
C VAL A 4 -20.92 19.34 39.42
N PHE A 5 -19.60 19.53 39.35
CA PHE A 5 -18.89 19.83 38.12
C PHE A 5 -18.86 18.54 37.28
N LEU A 6 -19.83 18.39 36.38
CA LEU A 6 -19.77 17.40 35.30
C LEU A 6 -18.69 17.90 34.33
N GLY A 7 -17.45 17.42 34.49
CA GLY A 7 -16.33 17.78 33.64
C GLY A 7 -16.70 17.63 32.17
N MET A 8 -16.72 18.75 31.43
CA MET A 8 -16.74 18.69 29.98
C MET A 8 -15.35 18.18 29.53
N PRO A 9 -15.27 17.16 28.68
CA PRO A 9 -13.99 16.68 28.14
C PRO A 9 -13.24 17.83 27.48
N HIS A 10 -11.95 17.97 27.77
CA HIS A 10 -11.06 18.96 27.15
C HIS A 10 -10.64 18.51 25.73
N THR A 11 -11.55 17.95 24.93
CA THR A 11 -11.20 17.27 23.67
C THR A 11 -10.89 18.22 22.51
N GLY A 12 -10.95 19.54 22.69
CA GLY A 12 -10.78 20.49 21.57
C GLY A 12 -11.79 20.28 20.43
N GLY A 13 -12.92 19.62 20.70
CA GLY A 13 -13.93 19.27 19.70
C GLY A 13 -13.68 17.94 18.97
N TRP A 14 -12.60 17.24 19.29
CA TRP A 14 -12.30 15.92 18.74
C TRP A 14 -13.34 14.87 19.19
N ARG A 15 -13.77 14.02 18.24
CA ARG A 15 -14.57 12.80 18.45
C ARG A 15 -14.14 11.75 17.42
N THR A 16 -14.10 10.49 17.81
CA THR A 16 -14.00 9.39 16.84
C THR A 16 -15.30 9.29 16.04
N GLU A 17 -15.17 9.15 14.72
CA GLU A 17 -16.30 8.95 13.79
C GLU A 17 -16.22 7.59 13.08
N VAL A 18 -15.25 6.78 13.49
CA VAL A 18 -14.95 5.46 12.94
C VAL A 18 -15.15 4.44 14.06
N GLU A 19 -15.91 3.40 13.75
CA GLU A 19 -16.07 2.24 14.64
C GLU A 19 -14.91 1.28 14.39
N GLN A 20 -14.27 0.79 15.46
CA GLN A 20 -13.17 -0.16 15.34
C GLN A 20 -13.69 -1.46 14.69
N PRO A 21 -13.15 -1.87 13.54
CA PRO A 21 -13.69 -3.00 12.81
C PRO A 21 -13.19 -4.34 13.34
N GLU A 22 -14.02 -5.38 13.22
CA GLU A 22 -13.57 -6.76 13.47
C GLU A 22 -12.60 -7.26 12.38
N ASP A 23 -12.87 -6.94 11.11
CA ASP A 23 -12.01 -7.23 9.96
C ASP A 23 -11.43 -5.93 9.39
N THR A 24 -10.15 -5.70 9.65
CA THR A 24 -9.47 -4.47 9.23
C THR A 24 -9.16 -4.41 7.74
N LEU A 25 -9.28 -5.52 7.02
CA LEU A 25 -9.19 -5.54 5.56
C LEU A 25 -10.53 -5.23 4.89
N ARG A 26 -11.66 -5.42 5.59
CA ARG A 26 -13.02 -5.25 5.08
C ARG A 26 -13.91 -4.55 6.11
N TRP A 27 -13.94 -3.22 6.09
CA TRP A 27 -14.77 -2.46 7.02
C TRP A 27 -15.50 -1.28 6.41
N GLY A 28 -16.57 -0.87 7.06
CA GLY A 28 -17.42 0.21 6.60
C GLY A 28 -18.17 -0.14 5.30
N PRO A 29 -18.74 0.89 4.64
CA PRO A 29 -19.50 0.70 3.41
C PRO A 29 -18.58 0.57 2.19
N THR A 30 -19.17 0.46 0.99
CA THR A 30 -18.38 0.45 -0.26
C THR A 30 -17.62 1.76 -0.47
N PHE A 31 -16.56 1.76 -1.29
CA PHE A 31 -15.77 2.97 -1.53
C PHE A 31 -16.60 4.18 -1.98
N PRO A 32 -17.57 4.07 -2.93
CA PRO A 32 -18.40 5.21 -3.32
C PRO A 32 -19.19 5.82 -2.15
N GLU A 33 -19.75 4.98 -1.28
CA GLU A 33 -20.50 5.41 -0.10
C GLU A 33 -19.59 6.05 0.95
N GLY A 34 -18.43 5.43 1.22
CA GLY A 34 -17.40 5.97 2.10
C GLY A 34 -16.89 7.33 1.59
N ALA A 35 -16.62 7.44 0.29
CA ALA A 35 -16.17 8.68 -0.34
C ALA A 35 -17.22 9.80 -0.22
N HIS A 36 -18.51 9.51 -0.34
CA HIS A 36 -19.57 10.50 -0.13
C HIS A 36 -19.54 11.09 1.28
N LYS A 37 -19.31 10.25 2.31
CA LYS A 37 -19.20 10.70 3.71
C LYS A 37 -17.93 11.55 3.89
N THR A 38 -16.78 11.06 3.46
CA THR A 38 -15.49 11.73 3.73
C THR A 38 -15.30 13.02 2.93
N LEU A 39 -15.90 13.13 1.72
CA LEU A 39 -15.83 14.35 0.92
C LEU A 39 -16.49 15.56 1.59
N ALA A 40 -17.43 15.33 2.50
CA ALA A 40 -18.07 16.36 3.32
C ALA A 40 -17.14 16.91 4.41
N ASN A 41 -16.10 16.17 4.82
CA ASN A 41 -15.13 16.60 5.83
C ASN A 41 -14.08 17.56 5.22
N THR A 42 -14.36 18.86 5.29
CA THR A 42 -13.51 19.90 4.71
C THR A 42 -12.16 20.07 5.43
N GLN A 43 -12.13 19.84 6.76
CA GLN A 43 -10.90 19.92 7.55
C GLN A 43 -9.93 18.81 7.17
N MET A 44 -10.38 17.55 7.14
CA MET A 44 -9.59 16.41 6.69
C MET A 44 -9.05 16.63 5.29
N ARG A 45 -9.89 17.11 4.36
CA ARG A 45 -9.47 17.41 2.97
C ARG A 45 -8.38 18.47 2.90
N ARG A 46 -8.46 19.51 3.73
CA ARG A 46 -7.42 20.53 3.84
C ARG A 46 -6.13 19.95 4.38
N ASN A 47 -6.19 19.15 5.46
CA ASN A 47 -5.04 18.50 6.09
C ASN A 47 -4.32 17.60 5.08
N LEU A 48 -5.05 16.69 4.43
CA LEU A 48 -4.53 15.79 3.40
C LEU A 48 -3.93 16.55 2.20
N GLY A 49 -4.65 17.53 1.68
CA GLY A 49 -4.19 18.31 0.52
C GLY A 49 -2.90 19.09 0.80
N HIS A 50 -2.71 19.58 2.02
CA HIS A 50 -1.47 20.21 2.46
C HIS A 50 -0.35 19.18 2.63
N ALA A 51 -0.55 18.17 3.48
CA ALA A 51 0.48 17.21 3.85
C ALA A 51 0.99 16.42 2.64
N THR A 52 0.11 15.91 1.78
CA THR A 52 0.50 15.16 0.57
C THR A 52 1.29 16.01 -0.43
N ARG A 53 0.97 17.32 -0.55
CA ARG A 53 1.71 18.24 -1.42
C ARG A 53 3.10 18.53 -0.87
N THR A 54 3.21 18.75 0.44
CA THR A 54 4.49 18.95 1.13
C THR A 54 5.40 17.74 0.95
N ILE A 55 4.91 16.53 1.24
CA ILE A 55 5.67 15.29 1.08
C ILE A 55 6.08 15.08 -0.37
N ARG A 56 5.17 15.33 -1.33
CA ARG A 56 5.49 15.19 -2.76
C ARG A 56 6.58 16.16 -3.23
N SER A 57 6.55 17.40 -2.74
CA SER A 57 7.60 18.40 -3.06
C SER A 57 8.95 17.94 -2.53
N LYS A 58 9.02 17.57 -1.24
CA LYS A 58 10.26 17.06 -0.61
C LYS A 58 10.81 15.84 -1.35
N ARG A 59 9.94 14.89 -1.70
CA ARG A 59 10.33 13.73 -2.53
C ARG A 59 10.92 14.16 -3.86
N ALA A 60 10.28 15.09 -4.58
CA ALA A 60 10.78 15.54 -5.87
C ALA A 60 12.19 16.12 -5.77
N ASP A 61 12.44 16.93 -4.74
CA ASP A 61 13.77 17.50 -4.47
C ASP A 61 14.79 16.39 -4.18
N ARG A 62 14.47 15.43 -3.30
CA ARG A 62 15.38 14.32 -2.96
C ARG A 62 15.63 13.35 -4.11
N VAL A 63 14.65 13.16 -5.00
CA VAL A 63 14.81 12.34 -6.20
C VAL A 63 15.72 13.05 -7.21
N ALA A 64 15.56 14.37 -7.38
CA ALA A 64 16.41 15.15 -8.28
C ALA A 64 17.89 15.19 -7.85
N GLU A 65 18.18 14.93 -6.56
CA GLU A 65 19.55 14.77 -6.05
C GLU A 65 20.23 13.47 -6.51
N MET A 66 19.47 12.47 -7.00
CA MET A 66 19.98 11.14 -7.36
C MET A 66 20.08 10.99 -8.88
N PRO A 67 21.28 11.05 -9.48
CA PRO A 67 21.46 10.95 -10.94
C PRO A 67 21.08 9.57 -11.49
N ASP A 68 21.15 8.54 -10.65
CA ASP A 68 20.90 7.12 -10.94
C ASP A 68 19.53 6.63 -10.43
N TRP A 69 18.59 7.55 -10.14
CA TRP A 69 17.30 7.20 -9.55
C TRP A 69 16.53 6.11 -10.32
N GLU A 70 16.50 6.17 -11.65
CA GLU A 70 15.81 5.16 -12.45
C GLU A 70 16.54 3.81 -12.45
N ASP A 71 17.87 3.79 -12.40
CA ASP A 71 18.66 2.56 -12.28
C ASP A 71 18.43 1.90 -10.91
N LEU A 72 18.33 2.70 -9.85
CA LEU A 72 17.98 2.24 -8.50
C LEU A 72 16.58 1.61 -8.47
N ARG A 73 15.60 2.21 -9.17
CA ARG A 73 14.25 1.64 -9.32
C ARG A 73 14.26 0.33 -10.09
N ASN A 74 15.05 0.24 -11.16
CA ASN A 74 15.22 -0.99 -11.94
C ASN A 74 15.85 -2.11 -11.09
N ALA A 75 16.84 -1.78 -10.27
CA ALA A 75 17.46 -2.73 -9.34
C ALA A 75 16.45 -3.26 -8.32
N ALA A 76 15.60 -2.38 -7.77
CA ALA A 76 14.57 -2.77 -6.81
C ALA A 76 13.49 -3.67 -7.44
N GLU A 77 13.05 -3.32 -8.66
CA GLU A 77 12.14 -4.16 -9.45
C GLU A 77 12.73 -5.56 -9.68
N ALA A 78 14.00 -5.64 -10.09
CA ALA A 78 14.69 -6.91 -10.31
C ALA A 78 14.78 -7.75 -9.03
N VAL A 79 15.13 -7.15 -7.89
CA VAL A 79 15.16 -7.87 -6.60
C VAL A 79 13.78 -8.37 -6.21
N LYS A 80 12.73 -7.55 -6.31
CA LYS A 80 11.36 -8.00 -5.97
C LYS A 80 10.86 -9.06 -6.94
N PHE A 81 11.26 -9.03 -8.21
CA PHE A 81 10.98 -10.09 -9.18
C PHE A 81 11.70 -11.40 -8.83
N GLU A 82 12.97 -11.34 -8.43
CA GLU A 82 13.72 -12.51 -7.94
C GLU A 82 13.01 -13.13 -6.73
N VAL A 83 12.62 -12.30 -5.76
CA VAL A 83 11.89 -12.74 -4.55
C VAL A 83 10.59 -13.44 -4.92
N ALA A 84 9.77 -12.84 -5.78
CA ALA A 84 8.51 -13.44 -6.22
C ALA A 84 8.71 -14.77 -6.95
N SER A 85 9.80 -14.91 -7.71
CA SER A 85 10.09 -16.10 -8.51
C SER A 85 10.66 -17.27 -7.68
N ARG A 86 11.29 -16.97 -6.54
CA ARG A 86 12.00 -17.94 -5.70
C ARG A 86 11.46 -17.98 -4.27
N LEU A 87 10.26 -17.45 -4.04
CA LEU A 87 9.75 -17.19 -2.70
C LEU A 87 9.80 -18.39 -1.76
N PRO A 88 9.40 -19.63 -2.16
CA PRO A 88 9.47 -20.79 -1.29
C PRO A 88 10.90 -21.09 -0.82
N GLU A 89 11.86 -21.13 -1.74
CA GLU A 89 13.28 -21.40 -1.43
C GLU A 89 13.88 -20.33 -0.51
N LEU A 90 13.55 -19.06 -0.76
CA LEU A 90 14.06 -17.95 0.04
C LEU A 90 13.47 -17.94 1.46
N LEU A 91 12.23 -18.37 1.64
CA LEU A 91 11.63 -18.48 2.97
C LEU A 91 12.25 -19.62 3.78
N GLU A 92 12.49 -20.78 3.16
CA GLU A 92 13.19 -21.90 3.82
C GLU A 92 14.63 -21.51 4.20
N GLN A 93 15.34 -20.81 3.30
CA GLN A 93 16.66 -20.27 3.58
C GLN A 93 16.62 -19.27 4.75
N PHE A 94 15.64 -18.35 4.73
CA PHE A 94 15.47 -17.35 5.78
C PHE A 94 15.18 -17.99 7.13
N GLU A 95 14.27 -18.95 7.20
CA GLU A 95 13.93 -19.70 8.41
C GLU A 95 15.17 -20.40 8.99
N ALA A 96 15.92 -21.11 8.14
CA ALA A 96 17.14 -21.79 8.56
C ALA A 96 18.17 -20.81 9.17
N ASN A 97 18.34 -19.65 8.54
CA ASN A 97 19.29 -18.63 9.00
C ASN A 97 18.83 -17.93 10.28
N VAL A 98 17.54 -17.64 10.44
CA VAL A 98 16.97 -17.09 11.69
C VAL A 98 17.16 -18.10 12.84
N THR A 99 16.86 -19.37 12.58
CA THR A 99 16.98 -20.45 13.57
C THR A 99 18.44 -20.67 13.98
N ALA A 100 19.37 -20.64 13.02
CA ALA A 100 20.81 -20.76 13.28
C ALA A 100 21.37 -19.64 14.18
N ARG A 101 20.63 -18.52 14.30
CA ARG A 101 20.98 -17.36 15.12
C ARG A 101 20.18 -17.29 16.44
N GLY A 102 19.52 -18.38 16.81
CA GLY A 102 18.76 -18.50 18.05
C GLY A 102 17.37 -17.87 18.01
N GLY A 103 16.88 -17.47 16.82
CA GLY A 103 15.49 -17.10 16.64
C GLY A 103 14.57 -18.33 16.56
N ILE A 104 13.29 -18.15 16.88
CA ILE A 104 12.25 -19.18 16.79
C ILE A 104 11.27 -18.77 15.71
N VAL A 105 11.15 -19.57 14.65
CA VAL A 105 10.27 -19.27 13.50
C VAL A 105 8.95 -19.99 13.64
N HIS A 106 7.87 -19.25 13.37
CA HIS A 106 6.50 -19.75 13.33
C HIS A 106 5.88 -19.42 11.98
N TRP A 107 5.04 -20.31 11.47
CA TRP A 107 4.30 -20.12 10.23
C TRP A 107 2.81 -19.98 10.50
N ALA A 108 2.20 -18.94 9.95
CA ALA A 108 0.78 -18.64 10.07
C ALA A 108 0.13 -18.55 8.69
N ARG A 109 -0.94 -19.34 8.48
CA ARG A 109 -1.71 -19.33 7.24
C ARG A 109 -2.52 -18.06 7.06
N ASP A 110 -3.01 -17.49 8.15
CA ASP A 110 -3.90 -16.35 8.18
C ASP A 110 -3.75 -15.50 9.44
N ALA A 111 -4.51 -14.40 9.50
CA ALA A 111 -4.54 -13.48 10.63
C ALA A 111 -4.90 -14.17 11.97
N ALA A 112 -5.86 -15.10 11.96
CA ALA A 112 -6.30 -15.78 13.17
C ALA A 112 -5.20 -16.67 13.76
N GLU A 113 -4.49 -17.41 12.90
CA GLU A 113 -3.36 -18.23 13.31
C GLU A 113 -2.19 -17.38 13.82
N ALA A 114 -1.87 -16.28 13.14
CA ALA A 114 -0.82 -15.34 13.56
C ALA A 114 -1.12 -14.76 14.95
N ASN A 115 -2.35 -14.26 15.15
CA ASN A 115 -2.78 -13.69 16.42
C ASN A 115 -2.75 -14.71 17.56
N ARG A 116 -3.18 -15.96 17.29
CA ARG A 116 -3.11 -17.05 18.27
C ARG A 116 -1.67 -17.34 18.69
N ILE A 117 -0.76 -17.50 17.73
CA ILE A 117 0.67 -17.75 18.02
C ILE A 117 1.25 -16.63 18.88
N ILE A 118 1.03 -15.37 18.50
CA ILE A 118 1.54 -14.20 19.23
C ILE A 118 0.99 -14.19 20.67
N THR A 119 -0.31 -14.43 20.82
CA THR A 119 -0.97 -14.44 22.13
C THR A 119 -0.47 -15.57 23.02
N ASP A 120 -0.29 -16.77 22.46
CA ASP A 120 0.24 -17.93 23.21
C ASP A 120 1.67 -17.64 23.70
N ILE A 121 2.50 -16.97 22.90
CA ILE A 121 3.84 -16.53 23.30
C ILE A 121 3.74 -15.52 24.44
N ILE A 122 2.92 -14.47 24.32
CA ILE A 122 2.76 -13.45 25.37
C ILE A 122 2.25 -14.09 26.68
N ALA A 123 1.24 -14.94 26.59
CA ALA A 123 0.69 -15.66 27.73
C ALA A 123 1.74 -16.55 28.42
N SER A 124 2.65 -17.16 27.65
CA SER A 124 3.75 -17.96 28.21
C SER A 124 4.74 -17.13 29.06
N LYS A 125 4.82 -15.82 28.82
CA LYS A 125 5.64 -14.89 29.62
C LYS A 125 4.92 -14.36 30.85
N GLY A 126 3.62 -14.62 30.98
CA GLY A 126 2.82 -14.22 32.13
C GLY A 126 2.65 -12.70 32.26
N VAL A 127 2.58 -11.98 31.13
CA VAL A 127 2.38 -10.53 31.09
C VAL A 127 1.09 -10.16 30.38
N ASP A 128 0.53 -9.03 30.78
CA ASP A 128 -0.70 -8.43 30.25
C ASP A 128 -0.48 -7.01 29.70
N ASP A 129 0.76 -6.52 29.69
CA ASP A 129 1.14 -5.21 29.18
C ASP A 129 2.40 -5.34 28.32
N ILE A 130 2.30 -4.95 27.05
CA ILE A 130 3.38 -5.05 26.05
C ILE A 130 3.54 -3.73 25.29
N VAL A 131 4.71 -3.53 24.70
CA VAL A 131 4.95 -2.41 23.76
C VAL A 131 5.02 -2.89 22.32
N LYS A 132 4.57 -2.07 21.38
CA LYS A 132 4.50 -2.43 19.97
C LYS A 132 5.09 -1.37 19.06
N VAL A 133 5.97 -1.81 18.16
CA VAL A 133 6.42 -0.98 17.02
C VAL A 133 5.31 -0.94 15.98
N LYS A 134 5.05 0.24 15.42
CA LYS A 134 4.11 0.42 14.31
C LYS A 134 4.32 -0.61 13.20
N SER A 135 3.25 -1.29 12.84
CA SER A 135 3.30 -2.34 11.82
C SER A 135 1.96 -2.52 11.13
N MET A 136 1.98 -2.32 9.80
CA MET A 136 0.84 -2.65 8.95
C MET A 136 0.43 -4.12 9.07
N ALA A 137 1.35 -5.04 9.35
CA ALA A 137 1.01 -6.45 9.49
C ALA A 137 0.20 -6.72 10.76
N THR A 138 0.52 -6.03 11.87
CA THR A 138 -0.26 -6.15 13.11
C THR A 138 -1.62 -5.45 13.01
N GLN A 139 -1.71 -4.39 12.20
CA GLN A 139 -2.99 -3.75 11.89
C GLN A 139 -3.84 -4.63 10.95
N GLU A 140 -3.22 -5.26 9.96
CA GLU A 140 -3.86 -6.21 9.03
C GLU A 140 -4.51 -7.39 9.78
N THR A 141 -3.96 -7.80 10.92
CA THR A 141 -4.54 -8.89 11.72
C THR A 141 -5.43 -8.41 12.87
N ASN A 142 -5.64 -7.09 13.04
CA ASN A 142 -6.38 -6.53 14.17
C ASN A 142 -5.81 -6.97 15.53
N LEU A 143 -4.48 -7.02 15.64
CA LEU A 143 -3.80 -7.65 16.77
C LEU A 143 -4.09 -6.96 18.10
N ASN A 144 -4.17 -5.63 18.12
CA ASN A 144 -4.35 -4.87 19.37
C ASN A 144 -5.69 -5.21 20.01
N GLU A 145 -6.75 -5.24 19.21
CA GLU A 145 -8.12 -5.56 19.56
C GLU A 145 -8.22 -7.03 20.00
N TYR A 146 -7.60 -7.94 19.23
CA TYR A 146 -7.55 -9.36 19.57
C TYR A 146 -6.87 -9.63 20.92
N LEU A 147 -5.81 -8.88 21.24
CA LEU A 147 -5.11 -8.95 22.53
C LEU A 147 -5.94 -8.31 23.66
N ALA A 148 -6.58 -7.17 23.40
CA ALA A 148 -7.41 -6.46 24.37
C ALA A 148 -8.59 -7.32 24.85
N ASP A 149 -9.25 -8.05 23.93
CA ASP A 149 -10.31 -9.02 24.26
C ASP A 149 -9.85 -10.15 25.21
N ARG A 150 -8.53 -10.33 25.35
CA ARG A 150 -7.88 -11.33 26.20
C ARG A 150 -7.18 -10.72 27.40
N GLY A 151 -7.43 -9.44 27.66
CA GLY A 151 -6.87 -8.71 28.80
C GLY A 151 -5.40 -8.32 28.63
N ILE A 152 -4.86 -8.36 27.40
CA ILE A 152 -3.49 -7.92 27.11
C ILE A 152 -3.54 -6.54 26.45
N THR A 153 -2.88 -5.57 27.06
CA THR A 153 -2.76 -4.20 26.53
C THR A 153 -1.49 -4.08 25.68
N ALA A 154 -1.65 -3.74 24.41
CA ALA A 154 -0.52 -3.47 23.52
C ALA A 154 -0.39 -1.96 23.25
N HIS A 155 0.66 -1.33 23.78
CA HIS A 155 0.90 0.11 23.61
C HIS A 155 1.63 0.39 22.29
N GLU A 156 1.03 1.20 21.42
CA GLU A 156 1.71 1.70 20.22
C GLU A 156 2.82 2.68 20.60
N THR A 157 3.99 2.52 20.00
CA THR A 157 5.17 3.36 20.33
C THR A 157 5.57 4.35 19.25
N ASP A 158 4.95 4.28 18.07
CA ASP A 158 5.01 5.32 17.04
C ASP A 158 4.05 6.44 17.42
N LEU A 159 4.48 7.71 17.34
CA LEU A 159 3.66 8.84 17.77
C LEU A 159 2.30 8.89 17.05
N ALA A 160 2.27 8.67 15.74
CA ALA A 160 1.06 8.78 14.96
C ALA A 160 0.11 7.61 15.21
N GLU A 161 0.61 6.38 15.38
CA GLU A 161 -0.22 5.25 15.82
C GLU A 161 -0.71 5.42 17.26
N MET A 162 0.12 5.95 18.17
CA MET A 162 -0.29 6.23 19.55
C MET A 162 -1.43 7.25 19.58
N ILE A 163 -1.35 8.31 18.76
CA ILE A 163 -2.45 9.28 18.60
C ILE A 163 -3.73 8.58 18.14
N VAL A 164 -3.65 7.70 17.14
CA VAL A 164 -4.79 6.93 16.61
C VAL A 164 -5.36 5.99 17.67
N GLN A 165 -4.50 5.31 18.44
CA GLN A 165 -4.88 4.40 19.52
C GLN A 165 -5.59 5.15 20.66
N LEU A 166 -5.01 6.25 21.17
CA LEU A 166 -5.62 7.07 22.21
C LEU A 166 -6.97 7.63 21.76
N ALA A 167 -7.11 7.89 20.47
CA ALA A 167 -8.31 8.39 19.84
C ALA A 167 -9.39 7.32 19.60
N ASP A 168 -9.15 6.03 19.85
CA ASP A 168 -10.09 4.97 19.42
C ASP A 168 -10.48 5.14 17.93
N ASP A 169 -9.49 5.45 17.08
CA ASP A 169 -9.65 5.79 15.65
C ASP A 169 -8.93 4.76 14.77
N MET A 170 -9.06 4.90 13.45
CA MET A 170 -8.37 4.08 12.45
C MET A 170 -7.27 4.86 11.72
N PRO A 171 -6.17 4.20 11.31
CA PRO A 171 -5.13 4.85 10.53
C PRO A 171 -5.66 5.22 9.13
N SER A 172 -5.37 6.45 8.71
CA SER A 172 -5.79 6.96 7.40
C SER A 172 -4.68 6.91 6.34
N HIS A 173 -3.43 6.66 6.75
CA HIS A 173 -2.28 6.62 5.85
C HIS A 173 -1.24 5.60 6.31
N ILE A 174 -0.60 4.89 5.38
CA ILE A 174 0.36 3.82 5.67
C ILE A 174 1.62 4.32 6.37
N VAL A 175 2.17 5.48 5.97
CA VAL A 175 3.36 6.09 6.61
C VAL A 175 3.02 7.03 7.77
N VAL A 176 1.99 7.89 7.64
CA VAL A 176 1.62 8.91 8.62
C VAL A 176 0.17 8.69 9.11
N PRO A 177 -0.10 7.66 9.94
CA PRO A 177 -1.45 7.20 10.33
C PRO A 177 -2.47 8.31 10.64
N ALA A 178 -2.04 9.28 11.46
CA ALA A 178 -2.84 10.40 11.95
C ALA A 178 -2.86 11.62 11.02
N ILE A 179 -2.46 11.53 9.74
CA ILE A 179 -2.38 12.66 8.78
C ILE A 179 -3.68 13.47 8.62
N HIS A 180 -4.81 12.89 9.00
CA HIS A 180 -6.11 13.54 8.96
C HIS A 180 -6.38 14.45 10.17
N ARG A 181 -5.61 14.32 11.25
CA ARG A 181 -5.71 15.12 12.48
C ARG A 181 -4.76 16.30 12.46
N ASN A 182 -5.19 17.43 13.03
CA ASN A 182 -4.35 18.61 13.24
C ASN A 182 -3.81 18.69 14.68
N ARG A 183 -2.82 19.54 14.92
CA ARG A 183 -2.13 19.66 16.23
C ARG A 183 -3.07 20.00 17.38
N SER A 184 -4.07 20.85 17.15
CA SER A 184 -5.03 21.23 18.19
C SER A 184 -5.94 20.05 18.57
N GLU A 185 -6.29 19.18 17.61
CA GLU A 185 -6.97 17.89 17.88
C GLU A 185 -6.06 16.95 18.67
N VAL A 186 -4.79 16.80 18.27
CA VAL A 186 -3.78 15.96 18.96
C VAL A 186 -3.61 16.40 20.42
N ARG A 187 -3.47 17.70 20.66
CA ARG A 187 -3.44 18.27 22.02
C ARG A 187 -4.67 17.87 22.84
N GLY A 188 -5.86 17.96 22.24
CA GLY A 188 -7.11 17.58 22.90
C GLY A 188 -7.16 16.10 23.27
N ILE A 189 -6.67 15.22 22.40
CA ILE A 189 -6.54 13.77 22.65
C ILE A 189 -5.59 13.52 23.83
N PHE A 190 -4.41 14.16 23.83
CA PHE A 190 -3.42 13.97 24.90
C PHE A 190 -3.97 14.39 26.26
N LEU A 191 -4.61 15.57 26.35
CA LEU A 191 -5.20 16.05 27.61
C LEU A 191 -6.36 15.17 28.12
N ASP A 192 -7.07 14.48 27.24
CA ASP A 192 -8.21 13.62 27.59
C ASP A 192 -7.78 12.19 27.96
N ARG A 193 -6.75 11.66 27.29
CA ARG A 193 -6.43 10.23 27.29
C ARG A 193 -5.06 9.88 27.87
N MET A 194 -4.18 10.85 28.08
CA MET A 194 -2.91 10.66 28.77
C MET A 194 -3.01 11.26 30.18
N GLU A 195 -3.07 10.40 31.20
CA GLU A 195 -3.20 10.84 32.60
C GLU A 195 -2.03 11.70 33.08
N ASP A 196 -0.86 11.54 32.46
CA ASP A 196 0.38 12.26 32.74
C ASP A 196 0.64 13.46 31.81
N ALA A 197 -0.33 13.83 30.96
CA ALA A 197 -0.22 15.04 30.14
C ALA A 197 -0.19 16.31 31.01
N PRO A 198 0.71 17.28 30.74
CA PRO A 198 0.70 18.57 31.42
C PRO A 198 -0.63 19.30 31.22
N ALA A 199 -1.24 19.79 32.30
CA ALA A 199 -2.54 20.47 32.22
C ALA A 199 -2.51 21.76 31.36
N ASP A 200 -1.34 22.38 31.23
CA ASP A 200 -1.07 23.58 30.44
C ASP A 200 -0.45 23.28 29.06
N LEU A 201 -0.43 22.01 28.62
CA LEU A 201 0.11 21.59 27.33
C LEU A 201 -0.42 22.47 26.19
N SER A 202 0.47 23.02 25.35
CA SER A 202 0.09 23.79 24.15
C SER A 202 -0.07 22.89 22.91
N ASP A 203 -0.39 23.49 21.76
CA ASP A 203 -0.36 22.81 20.46
C ASP A 203 0.98 23.02 19.70
N ASP A 204 2.01 23.49 20.41
CA ASP A 204 3.37 23.55 19.89
C ASP A 204 3.90 22.12 19.62
N PRO A 205 4.43 21.86 18.42
CA PRO A 205 5.11 20.61 18.04
C PRO A 205 6.07 20.05 19.12
N LYS A 206 6.96 20.87 19.67
CA LYS A 206 8.01 20.40 20.59
C LYS A 206 7.42 20.00 21.94
N GLU A 207 6.41 20.71 22.41
CA GLU A 207 5.72 20.38 23.66
C GLU A 207 4.89 19.09 23.52
N LEU A 208 4.15 18.93 22.43
CA LEU A 208 3.38 17.70 22.15
C LEU A 208 4.29 16.46 22.09
N THR A 209 5.41 16.56 21.38
CA THR A 209 6.37 15.45 21.32
C THR A 209 7.08 15.19 22.64
N ALA A 210 7.38 16.23 23.43
CA ALA A 210 7.96 16.05 24.75
C ALA A 210 7.00 15.29 25.69
N ALA A 211 5.70 15.63 25.65
CA ALA A 211 4.66 14.93 26.42
C ALA A 211 4.55 13.45 25.99
N ALA A 212 4.41 13.18 24.69
CA ALA A 212 4.36 11.82 24.15
C ALA A 212 5.61 11.00 24.52
N ARG A 213 6.80 11.60 24.40
CA ARG A 213 8.06 10.96 24.77
C ARG A 213 8.11 10.60 26.25
N SER A 214 7.66 11.50 27.13
CA SER A 214 7.61 11.23 28.58
C SER A 214 6.70 10.03 28.89
N HIS A 215 5.51 10.04 28.29
CA HIS A 215 4.51 8.97 28.43
C HIS A 215 5.04 7.60 27.98
N LEU A 216 5.56 7.52 26.75
CA LEU A 216 6.10 6.28 26.19
C LEU A 216 7.31 5.76 26.96
N ARG A 217 8.16 6.65 27.50
CA ARG A 217 9.35 6.25 28.26
C ARG A 217 9.00 5.45 29.50
N ASN A 218 7.89 5.77 30.16
CA ASN A 218 7.40 4.98 31.27
C ASN A 218 7.04 3.55 30.80
N LYS A 219 6.34 3.41 29.68
CA LYS A 219 5.94 2.10 29.12
C LYS A 219 7.15 1.23 28.77
N PHE A 220 8.14 1.81 28.07
CA PHE A 220 9.35 1.08 27.68
C PHE A 220 10.15 0.48 28.85
N LEU A 221 10.15 1.15 30.01
CA LEU A 221 10.91 0.71 31.18
C LEU A 221 10.24 -0.44 31.95
N HIS A 222 8.95 -0.69 31.71
CA HIS A 222 8.17 -1.71 32.42
C HIS A 222 7.82 -2.92 31.54
N ALA A 223 7.74 -2.75 30.22
CA ALA A 223 7.39 -3.83 29.31
C ALA A 223 8.56 -4.82 29.11
N SER A 224 8.31 -6.10 29.40
CA SER A 224 9.28 -7.19 29.16
C SER A 224 9.08 -7.92 27.84
N VAL A 225 7.97 -7.63 27.13
CA VAL A 225 7.67 -8.18 25.80
C VAL A 225 7.42 -7.03 24.82
N ALA A 226 8.03 -7.13 23.65
CA ALA A 226 7.74 -6.27 22.50
C ALA A 226 7.17 -7.07 21.33
N VAL A 227 6.24 -6.45 20.62
CA VAL A 227 5.81 -6.89 19.29
C VAL A 227 6.31 -5.88 18.25
N SER A 228 6.74 -6.38 17.10
CA SER A 228 7.16 -5.53 15.99
C SER A 228 6.66 -6.05 14.64
N GLY A 229 6.69 -5.18 13.65
CA GLY A 229 6.71 -5.59 12.25
C GLY A 229 8.12 -5.61 11.70
N THR A 230 8.21 -5.63 10.38
CA THR A 230 9.47 -5.45 9.66
C THR A 230 9.24 -4.76 8.34
N ASN A 231 10.23 -4.00 7.89
CA ASN A 231 10.31 -3.51 6.53
C ASN A 231 10.86 -4.59 5.59
N MET A 232 11.92 -5.31 6.01
CA MET A 232 12.55 -6.35 5.21
C MET A 232 13.15 -7.46 6.07
N GLY A 233 13.06 -8.70 5.59
CA GLY A 233 13.86 -9.84 6.03
C GLY A 233 14.92 -10.20 4.99
N VAL A 234 16.15 -10.45 5.42
CA VAL A 234 17.27 -10.80 4.54
C VAL A 234 17.45 -12.32 4.56
N ALA A 235 17.13 -12.97 3.45
CA ALA A 235 17.13 -14.44 3.36
C ALA A 235 18.52 -15.04 3.68
N GLU A 236 19.60 -14.46 3.14
CA GLU A 236 20.95 -15.02 3.30
C GLU A 236 21.50 -14.99 4.75
N THR A 237 21.05 -14.03 5.57
CA THR A 237 21.61 -13.81 6.92
C THR A 237 20.63 -14.10 8.05
N GLY A 238 19.32 -14.17 7.77
CA GLY A 238 18.30 -14.21 8.81
C GLY A 238 18.10 -12.85 9.51
N THR A 239 18.57 -11.75 8.89
CA THR A 239 18.45 -10.40 9.45
C THR A 239 17.07 -9.83 9.21
N VAL A 240 16.53 -9.11 10.19
CA VAL A 240 15.28 -8.33 10.08
C VAL A 240 15.59 -6.85 10.27
N SER A 241 14.81 -5.97 9.64
CA SER A 241 15.04 -4.52 9.69
C SER A 241 13.77 -3.70 9.89
N ILE A 242 13.91 -2.60 10.64
CA ILE A 242 12.90 -1.53 10.74
C ILE A 242 13.52 -0.17 10.39
N PHE A 243 12.71 0.65 9.74
CA PHE A 243 13.06 2.00 9.29
C PHE A 243 12.09 2.98 9.96
N GLU A 244 12.61 3.91 10.75
CA GLU A 244 11.78 4.81 11.56
C GLU A 244 12.37 6.23 11.65
N SER A 245 11.54 7.18 12.07
CA SER A 245 11.91 8.60 12.25
C SER A 245 12.16 8.99 13.71
N GLU A 246 11.66 8.22 14.67
CA GLU A 246 11.58 8.65 16.08
C GLU A 246 12.52 7.90 17.02
N GLY A 247 12.98 6.71 16.64
CA GLY A 247 13.88 5.87 17.44
C GLY A 247 13.16 5.07 18.54
N ASN A 248 11.84 5.12 18.56
CA ASN A 248 10.97 4.41 19.50
C ASN A 248 10.95 2.90 19.23
N GLY A 249 10.99 2.52 17.95
CA GLY A 249 11.09 1.14 17.51
C GLY A 249 12.36 0.48 18.05
N ARG A 250 13.50 1.16 17.98
CA ARG A 250 14.75 0.68 18.58
C ARG A 250 14.60 0.37 20.07
N MET A 251 13.85 1.16 20.84
CA MET A 251 13.62 0.89 22.26
C MET A 251 12.85 -0.43 22.48
N CYS A 252 11.87 -0.76 21.63
CA CYS A 252 11.22 -2.07 21.61
C CYS A 252 12.17 -3.23 21.28
N LEU A 253 13.26 -2.98 20.55
CA LEU A 253 14.23 -3.99 20.15
C LEU A 253 15.38 -4.17 21.14
N THR A 254 15.52 -3.30 22.14
CA THR A 254 16.68 -3.34 23.05
C THR A 254 16.33 -3.51 24.52
N LEU A 255 15.16 -3.03 24.96
CA LEU A 255 14.78 -3.05 26.38
C LEU A 255 14.00 -4.31 26.79
N PRO A 256 13.02 -4.79 26.00
CA PRO A 256 12.25 -5.98 26.34
C PRO A 256 13.07 -7.27 26.24
N ASP A 257 12.79 -8.22 27.13
CA ASP A 257 13.45 -9.53 27.18
C ASP A 257 13.01 -10.45 26.04
N THR A 258 11.76 -10.33 25.56
CA THR A 258 11.21 -11.11 24.45
C THR A 258 10.76 -10.20 23.31
N LEU A 259 11.19 -10.50 22.09
CA LEU A 259 10.76 -9.81 20.88
C LEU A 259 9.96 -10.76 19.98
N ILE A 260 8.77 -10.34 19.56
CA ILE A 260 7.94 -11.07 18.60
C ILE A 260 7.78 -10.21 17.34
N THR A 261 8.17 -10.72 16.19
CA THR A 261 8.06 -10.01 14.92
C THR A 261 7.06 -10.67 14.00
N LEU A 262 6.03 -9.93 13.58
CA LEU A 262 5.06 -10.37 12.58
C LEU A 262 5.48 -9.87 11.19
N MET A 263 5.73 -10.80 10.27
CA MET A 263 6.19 -10.50 8.91
C MET A 263 5.31 -11.20 7.87
N GLY A 264 4.81 -10.43 6.90
CA GLY A 264 4.24 -11.01 5.68
C GLY A 264 5.32 -11.71 4.85
N ILE A 265 5.03 -12.90 4.31
CA ILE A 265 6.02 -13.73 3.60
C ILE A 265 6.69 -13.03 2.41
N GLU A 266 6.09 -12.00 1.82
CA GLU A 266 6.58 -11.24 0.67
C GLU A 266 7.71 -10.24 0.98
N LYS A 267 7.99 -9.99 2.26
CA LYS A 267 8.91 -8.92 2.72
C LYS A 267 10.39 -9.29 2.63
N LEU A 268 10.75 -10.35 1.92
CA LEU A 268 12.15 -10.73 1.78
C LEU A 268 12.93 -9.85 0.79
N VAL A 269 14.23 -9.81 1.03
CA VAL A 269 15.29 -9.57 0.04
C VAL A 269 16.27 -10.76 0.07
N PRO A 270 16.84 -11.18 -1.05
CA PRO A 270 17.72 -12.35 -1.08
C PRO A 270 19.02 -12.14 -0.29
N ARG A 271 19.73 -11.04 -0.55
CA ARG A 271 21.07 -10.75 -0.03
C ARG A 271 21.07 -9.52 0.86
N PHE A 272 22.02 -9.42 1.78
CA PHE A 272 22.18 -8.24 2.64
C PHE A 272 22.53 -7.01 1.82
N GLN A 273 23.30 -7.16 0.74
CA GLN A 273 23.60 -6.05 -0.17
C GLN A 273 22.34 -5.46 -0.83
N ASP A 274 21.28 -6.26 -1.04
CA ASP A 274 20.03 -5.76 -1.63
C ASP A 274 19.33 -4.74 -0.71
N VAL A 275 19.63 -4.74 0.60
CA VAL A 275 19.12 -3.77 1.57
C VAL A 275 19.51 -2.33 1.21
N GLU A 276 20.68 -2.15 0.58
CA GLU A 276 21.17 -0.84 0.14
C GLU A 276 20.18 -0.16 -0.80
N ILE A 277 19.62 -0.91 -1.75
CA ILE A 277 18.67 -0.41 -2.76
C ILE A 277 17.45 0.18 -2.08
N PHE A 278 16.83 -0.58 -1.17
CA PHE A 278 15.61 -0.18 -0.50
C PHE A 278 15.84 0.91 0.55
N SER A 279 17.00 0.92 1.19
CA SER A 279 17.39 1.96 2.16
C SER A 279 17.54 3.32 1.51
N GLN A 280 17.89 3.37 0.22
CA GLN A 280 17.94 4.61 -0.54
C GLN A 280 16.56 5.03 -1.06
N LEU A 281 15.73 4.07 -1.51
CA LEU A 281 14.43 4.32 -2.11
C LEU A 281 13.36 4.69 -1.08
N LEU A 282 13.28 3.96 0.04
CA LEU A 282 12.18 4.05 1.00
C LEU A 282 12.04 5.45 1.63
N PRO A 283 13.04 6.03 2.31
CA PRO A 283 12.94 7.36 2.94
C PRO A 283 12.62 8.47 1.93
N ARG A 284 13.30 8.46 0.77
CA ARG A 284 13.08 9.45 -0.29
C ARG A 284 11.66 9.39 -0.81
N SER A 285 11.11 8.18 -0.93
CA SER A 285 9.77 7.94 -1.46
C SER A 285 8.67 8.21 -0.42
N ALA A 286 8.93 7.92 0.85
CA ALA A 286 7.95 7.98 1.92
C ALA A 286 7.73 9.40 2.45
N THR A 287 8.78 10.02 2.96
CA THR A 287 8.74 11.30 3.68
C THR A 287 9.56 12.38 2.97
N GLY A 288 10.38 12.02 1.97
CA GLY A 288 11.27 12.95 1.30
C GLY A 288 12.56 13.21 2.09
N GLU A 289 13.02 12.18 2.82
CA GLU A 289 14.29 12.19 3.54
C GLU A 289 15.38 11.52 2.70
N ARG A 290 16.66 11.94 2.86
CA ARG A 290 17.79 11.25 2.20
C ARG A 290 18.04 9.86 2.80
N MET A 291 17.78 9.72 4.09
CA MET A 291 17.91 8.50 4.87
C MET A 291 17.00 8.62 6.09
N ASN A 292 16.45 7.50 6.56
CA ASN A 292 15.73 7.46 7.83
C ASN A 292 16.67 7.88 8.98
N PRO A 293 16.21 8.71 9.94
CA PRO A 293 16.98 9.04 11.13
C PRO A 293 17.44 7.81 11.93
N TYR A 294 16.63 6.75 11.95
CA TYR A 294 16.98 5.49 12.60
C TYR A 294 16.66 4.30 11.69
N THR A 295 17.66 3.43 11.52
CA THR A 295 17.52 2.15 10.85
C THR A 295 18.09 1.09 11.78
N SER A 296 17.23 0.19 12.27
CA SER A 296 17.62 -0.87 13.19
C SER A 296 17.56 -2.21 12.47
N MET A 297 18.63 -3.00 12.60
CA MET A 297 18.73 -4.34 12.03
C MET A 297 19.19 -5.29 13.13
N TRP A 298 18.59 -6.47 13.21
CA TRP A 298 18.97 -7.50 14.18
C TRP A 298 18.96 -8.87 13.52
N THR A 299 19.81 -9.76 14.04
CA THR A 299 20.03 -11.10 13.49
C THR A 299 20.04 -12.09 14.64
N GLY A 300 18.86 -12.63 14.96
CA GLY A 300 18.69 -13.53 16.10
C GLY A 300 18.85 -12.82 17.46
N VAL A 301 19.38 -13.55 18.44
CA VAL A 301 19.63 -13.08 19.81
C VAL A 301 21.13 -12.91 20.05
N THR A 302 21.51 -11.90 20.83
CA THR A 302 22.91 -11.65 21.24
C THR A 302 23.01 -11.51 22.75
N GLU A 303 23.92 -12.25 23.39
CA GLU A 303 24.07 -12.21 24.85
C GLU A 303 24.48 -10.79 25.31
N GLY A 304 23.69 -10.22 26.22
CA GLY A 304 23.93 -8.89 26.77
C GLY A 304 23.57 -7.72 25.86
N ASP A 305 23.02 -7.97 24.66
CA ASP A 305 22.60 -6.93 23.70
C ASP A 305 21.24 -7.25 23.08
N GLY A 306 20.19 -6.64 23.65
CA GLY A 306 18.81 -6.77 23.18
C GLY A 306 18.04 -7.95 23.76
N PRO A 307 17.01 -8.47 23.06
CA PRO A 307 16.12 -9.50 23.58
C PRO A 307 16.87 -10.81 23.79
N LYS A 308 16.49 -11.51 24.87
CA LYS A 308 16.96 -12.86 25.21
C LYS A 308 16.25 -13.94 24.39
N GLU A 309 15.06 -13.63 23.89
CA GLU A 309 14.24 -14.54 23.08
C GLU A 309 13.65 -13.79 21.90
N PHE A 310 13.83 -14.35 20.69
CA PHE A 310 13.33 -13.75 19.46
C PHE A 310 12.41 -14.72 18.73
N HIS A 311 11.17 -14.31 18.50
CA HIS A 311 10.21 -15.03 17.68
C HIS A 311 9.94 -14.28 16.39
N LEU A 312 9.91 -15.01 15.28
CA LEU A 312 9.51 -14.52 13.97
C LEU A 312 8.27 -15.29 13.51
N VAL A 313 7.17 -14.59 13.29
CA VAL A 313 5.92 -15.14 12.75
C VAL A 313 5.81 -14.76 11.27
N LEU A 314 5.99 -15.74 10.40
CA LEU A 314 5.80 -15.65 8.95
C LEU A 314 4.33 -15.84 8.60
N MET A 315 3.70 -14.83 8.00
CA MET A 315 2.27 -14.81 7.72
C MET A 315 1.96 -14.79 6.21
N ASP A 316 1.14 -15.73 5.75
CA ASP A 316 0.61 -15.75 4.38
C ASP A 316 -0.58 -14.80 4.23
N ASN A 317 -1.69 -15.05 4.92
CA ASN A 317 -2.92 -14.23 4.89
C ASN A 317 -3.33 -13.82 3.46
N GLY A 318 -3.29 -14.76 2.50
CA GLY A 318 -3.70 -14.54 1.11
C GLY A 318 -2.58 -14.14 0.15
N ARG A 319 -1.33 -14.03 0.61
CA ARG A 319 -0.18 -13.67 -0.23
C ARG A 319 0.16 -14.73 -1.25
N THR A 320 0.05 -16.02 -0.92
CA THR A 320 0.28 -17.12 -1.88
C THR A 320 -0.76 -17.10 -3.00
N LYS A 321 -2.04 -16.81 -2.69
CA LYS A 321 -3.09 -16.63 -3.72
C LYS A 321 -2.82 -15.40 -4.59
N THR A 322 -2.33 -14.33 -3.99
CA THR A 322 -1.93 -13.11 -4.71
C THR A 322 -0.74 -13.37 -5.64
N LEU A 323 0.25 -14.13 -5.18
CA LEU A 323 1.44 -14.50 -5.95
C LEU A 323 1.11 -15.33 -7.19
N ALA A 324 0.06 -16.15 -7.11
CA ALA A 324 -0.42 -16.97 -8.22
C ALA A 324 -1.09 -16.14 -9.35
N ASP A 325 -1.49 -14.90 -9.09
CA ASP A 325 -2.06 -14.02 -10.12
C ASP A 325 -0.93 -13.42 -10.98
N PRO A 326 -0.83 -13.76 -12.29
CA PRO A 326 0.31 -13.36 -13.11
C PRO A 326 0.45 -11.83 -13.26
N VAL A 327 -0.66 -11.10 -13.21
CA VAL A 327 -0.69 -9.64 -13.28
C VAL A 327 -0.67 -9.05 -11.87
N GLY A 328 -1.52 -9.56 -11.00
CA GLY A 328 -1.77 -9.02 -9.66
C GLY A 328 -0.63 -9.18 -8.66
N ARG A 329 0.21 -10.21 -8.81
CA ARG A 329 1.36 -10.52 -7.93
C ARG A 329 2.35 -9.38 -7.73
N GLN A 330 2.44 -8.46 -8.70
CA GLN A 330 3.27 -7.27 -8.59
C GLN A 330 2.94 -6.45 -7.33
N ALA A 331 1.71 -6.50 -6.82
CA ALA A 331 1.32 -5.81 -5.59
C ALA A 331 2.17 -6.25 -4.37
N LEU A 332 2.67 -7.49 -4.35
CA LEU A 332 3.55 -8.03 -3.30
C LEU A 332 4.96 -7.42 -3.33
N ALA A 333 5.34 -6.71 -4.39
CA ALA A 333 6.61 -5.99 -4.45
C ALA A 333 6.62 -4.74 -3.53
N CYS A 334 5.45 -4.32 -3.02
CA CYS A 334 5.30 -3.05 -2.33
C CYS A 334 6.12 -2.94 -1.04
N ILE A 335 6.97 -1.91 -0.97
CA ILE A 335 7.76 -1.56 0.23
C ILE A 335 7.03 -0.60 1.19
N ARG A 336 5.72 -0.41 1.00
CA ARG A 336 4.83 0.39 1.87
C ARG A 336 5.28 1.86 2.06
N CYS A 337 5.88 2.45 1.03
CA CYS A 337 6.35 3.85 1.07
C CYS A 337 5.24 4.91 0.95
N GLY A 338 4.03 4.56 0.52
CA GLY A 338 2.92 5.52 0.42
C GLY A 338 3.01 6.56 -0.72
N SER A 339 4.06 6.59 -1.55
CA SER A 339 4.18 7.58 -2.66
C SER A 339 2.98 7.55 -3.60
N CYS A 340 2.44 6.36 -3.87
CA CYS A 340 1.24 6.20 -4.69
C CYS A 340 0.01 6.89 -4.09
N MET A 341 -0.09 6.96 -2.76
CA MET A 341 -1.17 7.64 -2.06
C MET A 341 -0.99 9.17 -2.16
N ASN A 342 0.22 9.65 -1.91
CA ASN A 342 0.57 11.06 -1.93
C ASN A 342 0.42 11.72 -3.31
N ILE A 343 0.54 10.96 -4.40
CA ILE A 343 0.30 11.45 -5.76
C ILE A 343 -1.17 11.31 -6.20
N CYS A 344 -1.96 10.45 -5.56
CA CYS A 344 -3.27 10.07 -6.04
C CYS A 344 -4.31 11.19 -5.80
N PRO A 345 -4.97 11.73 -6.84
CA PRO A 345 -5.99 12.75 -6.67
C PRO A 345 -7.24 12.24 -5.94
N VAL A 346 -7.56 10.95 -6.07
CA VAL A 346 -8.71 10.35 -5.36
C VAL A 346 -8.43 10.35 -3.85
N TYR A 347 -7.31 9.76 -3.43
CA TYR A 347 -6.90 9.71 -2.02
C TYR A 347 -6.78 11.11 -1.37
N GLN A 348 -6.19 12.08 -2.07
CA GLN A 348 -6.05 13.46 -1.58
C GLN A 348 -7.39 14.13 -1.25
N HIS A 349 -8.49 13.67 -1.86
CA HIS A 349 -9.83 14.21 -1.63
C HIS A 349 -10.69 13.35 -0.72
N THR A 350 -10.59 12.03 -0.80
CA THR A 350 -11.46 11.12 -0.03
C THR A 350 -10.84 10.69 1.30
N GLY A 351 -9.52 10.81 1.47
CA GLY A 351 -8.81 10.24 2.61
C GLY A 351 -8.78 8.71 2.62
N GLY A 352 -8.07 8.15 3.59
CA GLY A 352 -7.88 6.69 3.71
C GLY A 352 -9.10 5.93 4.19
N HIS A 353 -9.90 6.52 5.09
CA HIS A 353 -11.09 5.86 5.65
C HIS A 353 -12.16 5.54 4.60
N ALA A 354 -12.21 6.28 3.48
CA ALA A 354 -13.12 5.97 2.38
C ALA A 354 -12.86 4.61 1.71
N TYR A 355 -11.66 4.04 1.89
CA TYR A 355 -11.27 2.76 1.29
C TYR A 355 -11.73 1.55 2.10
N GLY A 356 -12.24 1.71 3.33
CA GLY A 356 -12.76 0.58 4.11
C GLY A 356 -11.74 -0.55 4.36
N SER A 357 -10.46 -0.19 4.42
CA SER A 357 -9.34 -1.12 4.59
C SER A 357 -8.14 -0.40 5.19
N VAL A 358 -7.36 -1.10 6.01
CA VAL A 358 -6.09 -0.58 6.55
C VAL A 358 -5.03 -0.36 5.48
N TYR A 359 -5.22 -0.92 4.29
CA TYR A 359 -4.48 -0.52 3.10
C TYR A 359 -5.34 0.46 2.27
N PRO A 360 -5.18 1.79 2.45
CA PRO A 360 -5.85 2.77 1.63
C PRO A 360 -5.07 3.15 0.35
N GLY A 361 -5.71 3.96 -0.49
CA GLY A 361 -5.09 4.54 -1.69
C GLY A 361 -4.84 3.52 -2.80
N PRO A 362 -4.05 3.87 -3.85
CA PRO A 362 -3.89 3.02 -5.02
C PRO A 362 -3.31 1.63 -4.74
N ILE A 363 -2.37 1.51 -3.80
CA ILE A 363 -1.87 0.19 -3.38
C ILE A 363 -2.96 -0.62 -2.68
N GLY A 364 -3.74 0.00 -1.80
CA GLY A 364 -4.91 -0.57 -1.16
C GLY A 364 -5.92 -1.13 -2.15
N SER A 365 -6.23 -0.34 -3.17
CA SER A 365 -7.16 -0.68 -4.25
C SER A 365 -6.78 -1.92 -5.05
N ILE A 366 -5.51 -2.34 -5.00
CA ILE A 366 -5.06 -3.56 -5.66
C ILE A 366 -4.73 -4.69 -4.69
N ILE A 367 -4.19 -4.40 -3.50
CA ILE A 367 -3.74 -5.45 -2.58
C ILE A 367 -4.89 -6.03 -1.77
N THR A 368 -5.81 -5.20 -1.27
CA THR A 368 -6.90 -5.66 -0.41
C THR A 368 -7.81 -6.66 -1.11
N PRO A 369 -8.33 -6.42 -2.34
CA PRO A 369 -9.16 -7.40 -3.04
C PRO A 369 -8.42 -8.71 -3.35
N GLN A 370 -7.09 -8.67 -3.47
CA GLN A 370 -6.27 -9.85 -3.70
C GLN A 370 -6.00 -10.65 -2.43
N LEU A 371 -5.71 -10.02 -1.29
CA LEU A 371 -5.55 -10.75 -0.02
C LEU A 371 -6.87 -11.41 0.41
N THR A 372 -7.96 -10.67 0.25
CA THR A 372 -9.31 -11.09 0.66
C THR A 372 -10.00 -12.01 -0.36
N GLN A 373 -9.53 -12.03 -1.61
CA GLN A 373 -10.27 -12.57 -2.77
C GLN A 373 -11.68 -11.94 -2.93
N GLY A 374 -11.87 -10.74 -2.40
CA GLY A 374 -13.14 -10.01 -2.37
C GLY A 374 -13.43 -9.27 -3.68
N LEU A 375 -13.96 -9.99 -4.67
CA LEU A 375 -14.33 -9.43 -5.98
C LEU A 375 -15.83 -9.52 -6.30
N ALA A 376 -16.59 -10.21 -5.45
CA ALA A 376 -18.04 -10.39 -5.57
C ALA A 376 -18.81 -9.18 -5.02
N ASP A 377 -20.04 -8.97 -5.50
CA ASP A 377 -20.86 -7.79 -5.16
C ASP A 377 -21.19 -7.66 -3.67
N ASP A 378 -21.19 -8.78 -2.93
CA ASP A 378 -21.47 -8.87 -1.50
C ASP A 378 -20.25 -8.55 -0.63
N ASP A 379 -19.04 -8.50 -1.19
CA ASP A 379 -17.84 -8.06 -0.49
C ASP A 379 -17.60 -6.55 -0.74
N PRO A 380 -17.62 -5.66 0.27
CA PRO A 380 -17.47 -4.22 0.06
C PRO A 380 -16.18 -3.83 -0.69
N VAL A 381 -15.13 -4.65 -0.60
CA VAL A 381 -13.83 -4.34 -1.21
C VAL A 381 -13.82 -4.52 -2.73
N HIS A 382 -14.84 -5.13 -3.33
CA HIS A 382 -14.94 -5.30 -4.77
C HIS A 382 -14.99 -3.96 -5.54
N THR A 383 -15.36 -2.88 -4.85
CA THR A 383 -15.40 -1.52 -5.41
C THR A 383 -14.04 -0.82 -5.41
N LEU A 384 -13.04 -1.33 -4.67
CA LEU A 384 -11.74 -0.66 -4.53
C LEU A 384 -10.94 -0.55 -5.83
N PRO A 385 -10.94 -1.52 -6.76
CA PRO A 385 -10.31 -1.35 -8.07
C PRO A 385 -10.90 -0.17 -8.87
N PHE A 386 -12.13 0.24 -8.56
CA PHE A 386 -12.82 1.38 -9.18
C PHE A 386 -12.49 2.72 -8.51
N ALA A 387 -11.82 2.73 -7.35
CA ALA A 387 -11.37 3.93 -6.63
C ALA A 387 -10.15 4.63 -7.29
N SER A 388 -10.19 4.79 -8.61
CA SER A 388 -9.09 5.34 -9.40
C SER A 388 -9.60 5.97 -10.71
N SER A 389 -9.02 7.12 -11.05
CA SER A 389 -9.19 7.78 -12.35
C SER A 389 -8.36 7.15 -13.47
N LEU A 390 -7.53 6.14 -13.17
CA LEU A 390 -6.57 5.51 -14.09
C LEU A 390 -5.59 6.50 -14.74
N CYS A 391 -5.21 7.57 -14.03
CA CYS A 391 -4.31 8.61 -14.57
C CYS A 391 -2.83 8.21 -14.69
N GLY A 392 -2.43 7.01 -14.26
CA GLY A 392 -1.05 6.52 -14.39
C GLY A 392 -0.05 7.01 -13.33
N ALA A 393 -0.31 8.15 -12.68
CA ALA A 393 0.66 8.80 -11.80
C ALA A 393 1.20 7.93 -10.64
N CYS A 394 0.39 7.00 -10.13
CA CYS A 394 0.82 6.06 -9.09
C CYS A 394 1.89 5.05 -9.56
N GLY A 395 1.85 4.63 -10.83
CA GLY A 395 2.89 3.79 -11.44
C GLY A 395 4.18 4.58 -11.68
N GLU A 396 4.05 5.82 -12.18
CA GLU A 396 5.20 6.70 -12.45
C GLU A 396 6.05 6.97 -11.20
N VAL A 397 5.42 7.20 -10.03
CA VAL A 397 6.14 7.50 -8.79
C VAL A 397 6.57 6.27 -7.99
N CYS A 398 6.16 5.05 -8.38
CA CYS A 398 6.43 3.85 -7.61
C CYS A 398 7.94 3.53 -7.62
N PRO A 399 8.62 3.51 -6.46
CA PRO A 399 10.07 3.26 -6.42
C PRO A 399 10.45 1.81 -6.78
N VAL A 400 9.49 0.89 -6.73
CA VAL A 400 9.66 -0.53 -7.08
C VAL A 400 8.85 -0.90 -8.33
N LYS A 401 8.47 0.11 -9.14
CA LYS A 401 7.90 -0.03 -10.49
C LYS A 401 6.65 -0.92 -10.62
N ILE A 402 5.84 -1.02 -9.57
CA ILE A 402 4.52 -1.69 -9.64
C ILE A 402 3.63 -0.93 -10.63
N ASP A 403 3.15 -1.63 -11.67
CA ASP A 403 2.17 -1.09 -12.62
C ASP A 403 0.75 -1.19 -12.05
N ILE A 404 0.47 -0.31 -11.07
CA ILE A 404 -0.83 -0.22 -10.40
C ILE A 404 -1.99 -0.02 -11.41
N PRO A 405 -1.90 0.87 -12.42
CA PRO A 405 -2.96 1.03 -13.43
C PRO A 405 -3.36 -0.28 -14.13
N THR A 406 -2.38 -1.07 -14.57
CA THR A 406 -2.65 -2.36 -15.23
C THR A 406 -3.34 -3.34 -14.28
N ILE A 407 -2.87 -3.42 -13.02
CA ILE A 407 -3.48 -4.29 -12.00
C ILE A 407 -4.92 -3.85 -11.69
N LEU A 408 -5.20 -2.54 -11.63
CA LEU A 408 -6.56 -2.03 -11.45
C LEU A 408 -7.49 -2.48 -12.58
N ILE A 409 -7.04 -2.38 -13.84
CA ILE A 409 -7.82 -2.82 -15.01
C ILE A 409 -8.07 -4.33 -14.94
N HIS A 410 -7.04 -5.11 -14.62
CA HIS A 410 -7.12 -6.55 -14.44
C HIS A 410 -8.13 -6.94 -13.37
N LEU A 411 -8.08 -6.32 -12.18
CA LEU A 411 -9.03 -6.60 -11.10
C LEU A 411 -10.45 -6.13 -11.41
N ARG A 412 -10.63 -5.04 -12.18
CA ARG A 412 -11.95 -4.64 -12.70
C ARG A 412 -12.51 -5.69 -13.64
N ALA A 413 -11.70 -6.21 -14.57
CA ALA A 413 -12.11 -7.28 -15.47
C ALA A 413 -12.51 -8.54 -14.70
N ARG A 414 -11.67 -8.97 -13.73
CA ARG A 414 -12.00 -10.11 -12.86
C ARG A 414 -13.27 -9.89 -12.04
N SER A 415 -13.49 -8.68 -11.50
CA SER A 415 -14.73 -8.36 -10.78
C SER A 415 -15.95 -8.45 -11.69
N VAL A 416 -15.86 -8.00 -12.95
CA VAL A 416 -16.93 -8.19 -13.95
C VAL A 416 -17.12 -9.67 -14.29
N ASP A 417 -16.04 -10.45 -14.42
CA ASP A 417 -16.13 -11.87 -14.75
C ASP A 417 -16.78 -12.70 -13.65
N VAL A 418 -16.48 -12.41 -12.37
CA VAL A 418 -17.16 -13.01 -11.21
C VAL A 418 -18.65 -12.70 -11.22
N LYS A 419 -19.04 -11.54 -11.77
CA LYS A 419 -20.44 -11.11 -11.91
C LYS A 419 -21.15 -11.65 -13.14
N ARG A 420 -20.46 -12.33 -14.07
CA ARG A 420 -21.11 -12.84 -15.30
C ARG A 420 -22.23 -13.81 -14.93
N ARG A 421 -23.47 -13.34 -15.07
CA ARG A 421 -24.68 -14.12 -14.87
C ARG A 421 -25.05 -14.82 -16.18
N ALA A 422 -25.88 -15.85 -16.08
CA ALA A 422 -26.47 -16.50 -17.26
C ALA A 422 -27.38 -15.53 -18.06
N VAL A 423 -27.89 -14.47 -17.42
CA VAL A 423 -28.67 -13.40 -18.05
C VAL A 423 -27.78 -12.16 -18.21
N PRO A 424 -27.58 -11.64 -19.43
CA PRO A 424 -26.78 -10.44 -19.68
C PRO A 424 -27.31 -9.23 -18.92
N ASP A 425 -26.41 -8.44 -18.34
CA ASP A 425 -26.78 -7.16 -17.73
C ASP A 425 -26.93 -6.04 -18.79
N VAL A 426 -27.29 -4.83 -18.34
CA VAL A 426 -27.48 -3.69 -19.24
C VAL A 426 -26.20 -3.30 -19.99
N TRP A 427 -25.03 -3.49 -19.37
CA TRP A 427 -23.73 -3.19 -19.96
C TRP A 427 -23.34 -4.27 -20.96
N ASP A 428 -23.60 -5.55 -20.68
CA ASP A 428 -23.41 -6.64 -21.64
C ASP A 428 -24.22 -6.39 -22.92
N VAL A 429 -25.49 -6.00 -22.78
CA VAL A 429 -26.34 -5.66 -23.93
C VAL A 429 -25.79 -4.42 -24.66
N ALA A 430 -25.45 -3.35 -23.93
CA ALA A 430 -24.93 -2.12 -24.53
C ALA A 430 -23.61 -2.36 -25.29
N MET A 431 -22.69 -3.15 -24.72
CA MET A 431 -21.41 -3.51 -25.34
C MET A 431 -21.61 -4.44 -26.54
N ASN A 432 -22.51 -5.41 -26.47
CA ASN A 432 -22.83 -6.27 -27.61
C ASN A 432 -23.45 -5.49 -28.79
N VAL A 433 -24.27 -4.48 -28.50
CA VAL A 433 -24.87 -3.61 -29.52
C VAL A 433 -23.82 -2.64 -30.11
N SER A 434 -22.90 -2.12 -29.29
CA SER A 434 -21.88 -1.18 -29.74
C SER A 434 -20.71 -1.84 -30.48
N ALA A 435 -20.39 -3.10 -30.15
CA ALA A 435 -19.23 -3.82 -30.69
C ALA A 435 -19.19 -3.86 -32.22
N PRO A 436 -20.25 -4.21 -32.98
CA PRO A 436 -20.22 -4.19 -34.43
C PRO A 436 -19.94 -2.79 -35.02
N VAL A 437 -20.43 -1.74 -34.36
CA VAL A 437 -20.22 -0.35 -34.78
C VAL A 437 -18.78 0.08 -34.53
N MET A 438 -18.22 -0.27 -33.36
CA MET A 438 -16.84 0.06 -32.97
C MET A 438 -15.80 -0.76 -33.76
N SER A 439 -16.10 -2.00 -34.11
CA SER A 439 -15.19 -2.90 -34.83
C SER A 439 -15.10 -2.63 -36.34
N LYS A 440 -16.02 -1.83 -36.92
CA LYS A 440 -16.02 -1.50 -38.35
C LYS A 440 -15.78 -0.01 -38.56
N SER A 441 -14.64 0.33 -39.19
CA SER A 441 -14.21 1.72 -39.40
C SER A 441 -15.25 2.60 -40.12
N SER A 442 -15.99 2.03 -41.09
CA SER A 442 -17.05 2.70 -41.83
C SER A 442 -18.29 2.98 -40.98
N LEU A 443 -18.72 2.02 -40.15
CA LEU A 443 -19.83 2.19 -39.23
C LEU A 443 -19.49 3.20 -38.13
N TRP A 444 -18.28 3.11 -37.56
CA TRP A 444 -17.78 4.09 -36.61
C TRP A 444 -17.71 5.50 -37.21
N ALA A 445 -17.27 5.62 -38.47
CA ALA A 445 -17.23 6.91 -39.18
C ALA A 445 -18.64 7.49 -39.34
N ALA A 446 -19.62 6.68 -39.76
CA ALA A 446 -21.01 7.11 -39.88
C ALA A 446 -21.60 7.52 -38.53
N ALA A 447 -21.42 6.69 -37.49
CA ALA A 447 -21.86 6.98 -36.13
C ALA A 447 -21.24 8.28 -35.59
N SER A 448 -19.96 8.54 -35.84
CA SER A 448 -19.31 9.78 -35.39
C SER A 448 -19.91 11.06 -35.99
N GLN A 449 -20.53 10.98 -37.18
CA GLN A 449 -21.22 12.13 -37.78
C GLN A 449 -22.59 12.37 -37.13
N THR A 450 -23.30 11.32 -36.70
CA THR A 450 -24.61 11.48 -36.06
C THR A 450 -24.50 12.10 -34.67
N VAL A 451 -23.38 11.87 -33.96
CA VAL A 451 -23.12 12.50 -32.64
C VAL A 451 -23.07 14.03 -32.72
N LYS A 452 -22.77 14.63 -33.90
CA LYS A 452 -22.82 16.10 -34.09
C LYS A 452 -24.21 16.70 -33.84
N ALA A 453 -25.27 15.90 -33.96
CA ALA A 453 -26.62 16.33 -33.61
C ALA A 453 -26.77 16.65 -32.10
N SER A 454 -25.86 16.18 -31.24
CA SER A 454 -25.81 16.57 -29.83
C SER A 454 -25.65 18.08 -29.63
N ALA A 455 -25.06 18.81 -30.59
CA ALA A 455 -24.97 20.26 -30.56
C ALA A 455 -26.34 20.95 -30.43
N LEU A 456 -27.43 20.29 -30.87
CA LEU A 456 -28.81 20.78 -30.72
C LEU A 456 -29.31 20.71 -29.28
N LEU A 457 -28.66 19.93 -28.42
CA LEU A 457 -29.05 19.67 -27.03
C LEU A 457 -28.19 20.44 -26.01
N GLY A 458 -27.03 21.00 -26.41
CA GLY A 458 -26.04 21.59 -25.48
C GLY A 458 -26.15 23.08 -25.18
N GLY A 459 -27.19 23.76 -25.68
CA GLY A 459 -27.41 25.19 -25.43
C GLY A 459 -26.20 26.09 -25.77
N LYS A 460 -26.11 27.25 -25.11
CA LYS A 460 -25.03 28.24 -25.33
C LYS A 460 -23.70 27.85 -24.66
N GLU A 461 -23.75 26.97 -23.66
CA GLU A 461 -22.58 26.60 -22.85
C GLU A 461 -21.82 25.40 -23.42
N GLY A 462 -22.31 24.80 -24.50
CA GLY A 462 -21.63 23.69 -25.18
C GLY A 462 -21.65 22.39 -24.36
N LYS A 463 -22.63 22.23 -23.47
CA LYS A 463 -22.74 21.09 -22.57
C LYS A 463 -24.19 20.68 -22.37
N ILE A 464 -24.42 19.38 -22.25
CA ILE A 464 -25.69 18.80 -21.89
C ILE A 464 -25.63 18.48 -20.39
N GLY A 465 -26.46 19.17 -19.60
CA GLY A 465 -26.56 18.98 -18.16
C GLY A 465 -27.41 17.77 -17.78
N ALA A 466 -28.22 17.89 -16.73
CA ALA A 466 -29.03 16.79 -16.21
C ALA A 466 -30.00 16.21 -17.26
N LEU A 467 -29.82 14.93 -17.59
CA LEU A 467 -30.71 14.14 -18.43
C LEU A 467 -31.56 13.19 -17.55
N PRO A 468 -32.74 12.73 -18.03
CA PRO A 468 -33.54 11.74 -17.32
C PRO A 468 -32.85 10.37 -17.28
N PHE A 469 -33.35 9.48 -16.42
CA PHE A 469 -32.89 8.09 -16.35
C PHE A 469 -33.04 7.40 -17.73
N PRO A 470 -32.04 6.61 -18.19
CA PRO A 470 -30.82 6.20 -17.48
C PRO A 470 -29.61 7.15 -17.62
N ALA A 471 -29.67 8.17 -18.49
CA ALA A 471 -28.55 9.08 -18.72
C ALA A 471 -28.20 9.92 -17.48
N SER A 472 -29.16 10.11 -16.56
CA SER A 472 -28.95 10.69 -15.24
C SER A 472 -27.82 10.04 -14.43
N LEU A 473 -27.53 8.75 -14.66
CA LEU A 473 -26.44 8.02 -13.99
C LEU A 473 -25.05 8.61 -14.32
N TRP A 474 -24.90 9.23 -15.49
CA TRP A 474 -23.70 9.99 -15.85
C TRP A 474 -23.88 11.47 -15.52
N THR A 475 -24.98 12.07 -15.97
CA THR A 475 -25.19 13.52 -15.88
C THR A 475 -25.47 14.05 -14.47
N GLY A 476 -25.72 13.16 -13.52
CA GLY A 476 -25.80 13.51 -12.09
C GLY A 476 -24.45 13.89 -11.48
N ALA A 477 -23.34 13.46 -12.08
CA ALA A 477 -21.98 13.76 -11.61
C ALA A 477 -21.12 14.47 -12.65
N ARG A 478 -21.44 14.40 -13.95
CA ARG A 478 -20.63 14.94 -15.05
C ARG A 478 -21.48 15.55 -16.15
N ASP A 479 -21.15 16.75 -16.60
CA ASP A 479 -21.72 17.29 -17.83
C ASP A 479 -21.30 16.45 -19.06
N LEU A 480 -22.20 16.26 -20.02
CA LEU A 480 -21.83 15.66 -21.31
C LEU A 480 -21.43 16.79 -22.28
N PRO A 481 -20.19 16.85 -22.77
CA PRO A 481 -19.80 17.86 -23.77
C PRO A 481 -20.58 17.62 -25.07
N VAL A 482 -21.04 18.68 -25.73
CA VAL A 482 -21.56 18.50 -27.09
C VAL A 482 -20.44 18.20 -28.07
N ALA A 483 -20.76 17.43 -29.09
CA ALA A 483 -19.79 17.08 -30.11
C ALA A 483 -19.28 18.34 -30.83
N PRO A 484 -17.95 18.44 -31.06
CA PRO A 484 -17.38 19.50 -31.85
C PRO A 484 -17.90 19.46 -33.30
N SER A 485 -17.88 20.62 -33.97
CA SER A 485 -18.30 20.76 -35.37
C SER A 485 -17.45 19.90 -36.33
N GLU A 486 -16.21 19.61 -35.95
CA GLU A 486 -15.24 18.82 -36.69
C GLU A 486 -14.85 17.58 -35.86
N THR A 487 -14.85 16.40 -36.47
CA THR A 487 -14.31 15.19 -35.81
C THR A 487 -12.79 15.20 -35.85
N PHE A 488 -12.12 14.47 -34.95
CA PHE A 488 -10.65 14.35 -34.97
C PHE A 488 -10.12 13.92 -36.35
N ARG A 489 -10.79 12.99 -37.05
CA ARG A 489 -10.39 12.56 -38.40
C ARG A 489 -10.52 13.66 -39.44
N GLN A 490 -11.56 14.50 -39.35
CA GLN A 490 -11.73 15.64 -40.25
C GLN A 490 -10.66 16.70 -39.98
N TRP A 491 -10.43 17.02 -38.71
CA TRP A 491 -9.39 17.94 -38.26
C TRP A 491 -8.00 17.47 -38.71
N TRP A 492 -7.69 16.18 -38.54
CA TRP A 492 -6.45 15.56 -38.96
C TRP A 492 -6.24 15.67 -40.47
N LYS A 493 -7.23 15.26 -41.28
CA LYS A 493 -7.17 15.38 -42.75
C LYS A 493 -6.96 16.81 -43.23
N ARG A 494 -7.62 17.77 -42.59
CA ARG A 494 -7.53 19.19 -42.94
C ARG A 494 -6.16 19.79 -42.57
N THR A 495 -5.56 19.38 -41.46
CA THR A 495 -4.31 19.95 -40.93
C THR A 495 -3.05 19.19 -41.31
N HIS A 496 -3.19 17.91 -41.68
CA HIS A 496 -2.09 17.01 -42.06
C HIS A 496 -2.38 16.34 -43.42
N PRO A 497 -2.52 17.12 -44.52
CA PRO A 497 -2.87 16.58 -45.83
C PRO A 497 -1.83 15.60 -46.41
N GLU A 498 -0.58 15.68 -45.94
CA GLU A 498 0.50 14.74 -46.31
C GLU A 498 0.76 13.64 -45.26
N GLY A 499 0.00 13.62 -44.15
CA GLY A 499 0.17 12.68 -43.04
C GLY A 499 -0.61 11.37 -43.18
N GLU A 500 -1.34 11.16 -44.27
CA GLU A 500 -2.02 9.89 -44.54
C GLU A 500 -1.04 8.91 -45.21
N THR A 501 -0.41 8.04 -44.42
CA THR A 501 0.24 6.85 -44.99
C THR A 501 -0.85 5.96 -45.61
N PRO A 502 -0.81 5.68 -46.93
CA PRO A 502 -1.77 4.77 -47.55
C PRO A 502 -1.78 3.42 -46.82
N LEU A 503 -2.95 2.83 -46.57
CA LEU A 503 -3.06 1.50 -45.95
C LEU A 503 -2.23 0.43 -46.69
N SER A 504 -2.00 0.61 -47.99
CA SER A 504 -1.12 -0.22 -48.82
C SER A 504 0.36 -0.18 -48.41
N GLN A 505 0.83 0.93 -47.83
CA GLN A 505 2.19 1.06 -47.28
C GLN A 505 2.30 0.51 -45.84
N VAL A 506 1.21 0.55 -45.06
CA VAL A 506 1.17 0.00 -43.70
C VAL A 506 1.15 -1.53 -43.70
N ALA A 507 0.44 -2.16 -44.64
CA ALA A 507 0.40 -3.61 -44.79
C ALA A 507 1.79 -4.22 -45.14
N GLY A 508 2.67 -3.46 -45.79
CA GLY A 508 4.04 -3.86 -46.09
C GLY A 508 5.02 -3.75 -44.91
N ALA A 509 4.68 -2.99 -43.86
CA ALA A 509 5.56 -2.73 -42.72
C ALA A 509 5.42 -3.76 -41.59
N GLN A 510 4.32 -4.53 -41.54
CA GLN A 510 4.09 -5.55 -40.51
C GLN A 510 4.88 -6.86 -40.71
N SER A 511 5.51 -7.08 -41.86
CA SER A 511 6.32 -8.29 -42.12
C SER A 511 7.74 -8.23 -41.55
N GLY A 512 8.18 -7.10 -40.97
CA GLY A 512 9.58 -6.88 -40.61
C GLY A 512 9.87 -6.40 -39.18
N ARG A 513 8.87 -6.28 -38.30
CA ARG A 513 9.10 -5.86 -36.90
C ARG A 513 8.48 -6.88 -35.94
N GLY A 514 9.29 -7.86 -35.53
CA GLY A 514 9.06 -8.53 -34.25
C GLY A 514 9.39 -7.52 -33.15
N HIS A 515 8.37 -6.90 -32.56
CA HIS A 515 8.51 -6.18 -31.30
C HIS A 515 7.33 -6.50 -30.40
N ALA A 516 7.72 -6.81 -29.17
CA ALA A 516 6.92 -7.03 -27.98
C ALA A 516 5.89 -5.92 -27.76
N ASP A 517 4.62 -6.19 -28.04
CA ASP A 517 3.51 -5.55 -27.35
C ASP A 517 3.12 -6.48 -26.20
N GLY A 518 3.41 -6.03 -24.97
CA GLY A 518 3.18 -6.72 -23.71
C GLY A 518 1.70 -6.79 -23.30
N PHE A 519 0.84 -7.27 -24.20
CA PHE A 519 -0.45 -7.83 -23.82
C PHE A 519 -0.46 -9.28 -24.33
N PRO A 520 -0.38 -10.31 -23.46
CA PRO A 520 -0.77 -11.63 -23.90
C PRO A 520 -2.26 -11.51 -24.25
N ALA A 521 -2.57 -11.57 -25.54
CA ALA A 521 -3.93 -11.86 -25.96
C ALA A 521 -4.25 -13.24 -25.38
N ASP A 522 -5.27 -13.32 -24.53
CA ASP A 522 -5.77 -14.62 -24.10
C ASP A 522 -6.10 -15.44 -25.35
N PRO A 523 -5.68 -16.71 -25.43
CA PRO A 523 -6.14 -17.58 -26.50
C PRO A 523 -7.68 -17.64 -26.43
N PRO A 524 -8.38 -17.63 -27.58
CA PRO A 524 -9.83 -17.72 -27.59
C PRO A 524 -10.27 -18.97 -26.83
N PRO A 525 -11.36 -18.91 -26.03
CA PRO A 525 -11.82 -20.06 -25.28
C PRO A 525 -12.12 -21.22 -26.24
N PRO A 526 -11.70 -22.45 -25.93
CA PRO A 526 -11.99 -23.59 -26.78
C PRO A 526 -13.51 -23.77 -26.89
N SER A 527 -13.96 -24.09 -28.11
CA SER A 527 -15.36 -24.34 -28.38
C SER A 527 -15.88 -25.49 -27.51
N GLY A 528 -17.00 -25.23 -26.85
CA GLY A 528 -17.51 -26.04 -25.76
C GLY A 528 -17.68 -27.53 -26.06
N LYS A 529 -17.22 -28.35 -25.12
CA LYS A 529 -17.82 -29.63 -24.77
C LYS A 529 -17.91 -29.72 -23.24
N PRO A 530 -18.99 -30.32 -22.70
CA PRO A 530 -19.22 -30.36 -21.26
C PRO A 530 -18.17 -31.25 -20.59
N VAL A 531 -17.58 -30.77 -19.50
CA VAL A 531 -16.63 -31.54 -18.69
C VAL A 531 -17.43 -32.37 -17.68
N SER A 532 -17.34 -33.69 -17.80
CA SER A 532 -17.75 -34.65 -16.79
C SER A 532 -16.58 -34.98 -15.84
N GLY A 533 -16.82 -34.80 -14.54
CA GLY A 533 -16.37 -35.63 -13.40
C GLY A 533 -14.96 -36.27 -13.35
N SER A 534 -14.23 -35.87 -12.29
CA SER A 534 -13.47 -36.67 -11.30
C SER A 534 -12.23 -37.51 -11.67
N ALA A 535 -11.17 -37.28 -10.85
CA ALA A 535 -10.06 -38.16 -10.43
C ALA A 535 -9.00 -38.51 -11.51
N SER A 536 -7.69 -38.68 -11.27
CA SER A 536 -6.91 -39.06 -10.07
C SER A 536 -5.42 -38.69 -10.28
N ALA A 537 -4.61 -38.91 -9.23
CA ALA A 537 -3.18 -38.65 -9.09
C ALA A 537 -2.22 -39.49 -9.97
N ASP A 538 -0.93 -39.09 -9.89
CA ASP A 538 0.33 -39.80 -10.15
C ASP A 538 1.14 -39.39 -11.40
N GLY A 539 2.39 -38.93 -11.15
CA GLY A 539 3.44 -38.75 -12.16
C GLY A 539 4.59 -37.85 -11.72
N GLU A 540 5.62 -38.42 -11.11
CA GLU A 540 6.92 -37.80 -10.74
C GLU A 540 7.79 -37.37 -11.95
N PRO A 541 8.80 -36.48 -11.74
CA PRO A 541 9.53 -35.80 -12.81
C PRO A 541 10.88 -36.48 -13.18
N THR A 542 11.39 -36.17 -14.38
CA THR A 542 12.79 -36.49 -14.77
C THR A 542 13.61 -35.22 -15.05
N PRO A 543 14.92 -35.18 -14.69
CA PRO A 543 15.75 -33.98 -14.73
C PRO A 543 16.65 -33.92 -15.97
N ALA A 544 16.99 -32.70 -16.41
CA ALA A 544 18.12 -32.46 -17.30
C ALA A 544 18.90 -31.23 -16.80
N ALA A 545 20.10 -31.51 -16.29
CA ALA A 545 21.10 -30.56 -15.88
C ALA A 545 21.68 -29.81 -17.08
N LEU A 546 21.97 -28.51 -16.91
CA LEU A 546 23.02 -27.83 -17.67
C LEU A 546 23.88 -27.02 -16.71
N ASP A 547 25.15 -27.40 -16.76
CA ASP A 547 26.29 -27.03 -15.95
C ASP A 547 26.91 -25.74 -16.52
N ALA A 548 27.18 -24.75 -15.67
CA ALA A 548 28.02 -23.59 -16.01
C ALA A 548 28.65 -23.01 -14.74
N ARG A 549 29.60 -23.75 -14.16
CA ARG A 549 30.60 -23.24 -13.21
C ARG A 549 31.86 -22.83 -13.96
N SER A 550 32.21 -21.55 -13.88
CA SER A 550 33.55 -20.92 -13.93
C SER A 550 33.36 -19.46 -14.38
N ALA A 551 33.86 -18.42 -13.72
CA ALA A 551 35.11 -18.30 -13.00
C ALA A 551 34.96 -17.43 -11.75
N ILE A 552 35.55 -17.94 -10.67
CA ILE A 552 35.88 -17.24 -9.44
C ILE A 552 37.21 -16.53 -9.67
N ASN A 553 37.30 -15.24 -9.39
CA ASN A 553 38.55 -14.57 -9.06
C ASN A 553 38.26 -13.46 -8.04
N ASN A 554 38.80 -13.63 -6.84
CA ASN A 554 39.04 -12.63 -5.80
C ASN A 554 40.11 -13.26 -4.88
N PRO A 555 40.86 -12.50 -4.06
CA PRO A 555 41.14 -11.06 -4.08
C PRO A 555 42.63 -10.76 -3.76
N GLU A 556 43.03 -9.48 -3.68
CA GLU A 556 44.07 -9.06 -2.72
C GLU A 556 43.71 -7.72 -2.05
N PRO A 557 44.18 -7.50 -0.80
CA PRO A 557 43.61 -6.52 0.13
C PRO A 557 44.34 -5.17 0.09
N ILE A 558 43.62 -4.07 0.35
CA ILE A 558 44.24 -2.77 0.66
C ILE A 558 43.82 -2.37 2.07
N ALA A 559 44.84 -2.15 2.90
CA ALA A 559 44.79 -1.74 4.30
C ALA A 559 44.45 -0.22 4.43
N PRO A 560 44.15 0.29 5.66
CA PRO A 560 43.41 1.52 5.85
C PRO A 560 44.32 2.76 5.89
N GLU A 561 43.88 3.86 5.29
CA GLU A 561 44.44 5.19 5.56
C GLU A 561 43.44 6.05 6.33
N ALA A 562 43.93 6.56 7.46
CA ALA A 562 43.29 7.56 8.29
C ALA A 562 43.47 8.96 7.67
N SER A 563 42.41 9.75 7.64
CA SER A 563 42.52 11.21 7.60
C SER A 563 41.21 11.84 8.08
N ALA A 564 41.29 12.46 9.25
CA ALA A 564 40.25 13.31 9.80
C ALA A 564 40.17 14.63 9.02
N THR A 565 38.99 15.03 8.58
CA THR A 565 38.64 16.43 8.35
C THR A 565 37.15 16.67 8.61
N GLN A 566 36.90 17.77 9.31
CA GLN A 566 35.63 18.22 9.87
C GLN A 566 34.58 18.51 8.80
N ALA A 567 33.33 18.08 9.03
CA ALA A 567 32.14 18.55 8.31
C ALA A 567 31.29 19.47 9.22
N PRO A 568 30.75 20.59 8.70
CA PRO A 568 29.98 21.54 9.50
C PRO A 568 28.55 21.07 9.75
N ALA A 569 28.01 21.46 10.91
CA ALA A 569 26.68 21.17 11.40
C ALA A 569 25.57 21.64 10.44
N GLY A 570 24.73 20.70 9.99
CA GLY A 570 23.50 20.98 9.27
C GLY A 570 22.34 21.23 10.23
N SER A 571 21.71 22.40 10.11
CA SER A 571 20.47 22.76 10.77
C SER A 571 19.28 22.04 10.12
N THR A 572 18.55 21.24 10.88
CA THR A 572 17.23 20.70 10.52
C THR A 572 16.13 21.63 11.04
N SER A 573 15.32 22.19 10.13
CA SER A 573 14.12 23.02 10.38
C SER A 573 12.89 22.12 10.54
N GLU A 574 12.23 21.99 11.71
CA GLU A 574 11.28 22.90 12.40
C GLU A 574 9.81 22.92 11.89
N GLU A 575 9.40 22.14 10.88
CA GLU A 575 7.97 22.06 10.46
C GLU A 575 7.48 20.62 10.20
N GLU A 576 7.67 19.69 11.13
CA GLU A 576 7.28 18.27 10.95
C GLU A 576 6.63 17.62 12.17
N LEU A 577 5.58 18.26 12.71
CA LEU A 577 4.52 17.59 13.48
C LEU A 577 3.15 18.05 13.01
#